data_AF-A0A3D0W044-F1
#
_entry.id   AF-A0A3D0W044-F1
#
_cell.length_a   1.000
_cell.length_b   1.000
_cell.length_c   1.000
_cell.angle_alpha   90.00
_cell.angle_beta   90.00
_cell.angle_gamma   90.00
#
_symmetry.space_group_name_H-M   'P 1'
#
loop_
_entity.id
_entity.type
_entity.pdbx_description
1 polymer ?
#
loop_
_entity_poly.entity_id
_entity_poly.type
_entity_poly.pdbx_seq_one_letter_code
_entity_poly.pdbx_strand_id
1 'polypeptide(L)'
;MSNPVIFKTSVFGGFQKSAVLSYIDQLNADSQKIKAELDQKIAALEAQVSELKEQIPSEEEKATAVKQQEEQRQKSQELTELTERLNQEIARQQKILADKDDEIRQLTERSRKLQLQAENHSFKAQKYDEIAMRIGSLIIDAKQQADRIVEQAKEDARAVTKEKEERLVKMNEDFLQFKQNVDQLRTELRETLELLDSKLSKLGAASWQESQKNEAEEKHTFAPFHLDQNFRSNLER
;
A
#
# COMPACT_ATOMS: atom_id res chain seq x y z
N MET A 1 32.79 -109.18 57.16
CA MET A 1 33.88 -109.81 57.93
C MET A 1 33.26 -110.81 58.89
N SER A 2 33.23 -112.10 58.53
CA SER A 2 32.73 -113.17 59.39
C SER A 2 33.84 -113.67 60.31
N ASN A 3 33.66 -113.56 61.63
CA ASN A 3 34.59 -114.14 62.59
C ASN A 3 34.53 -115.68 62.52
N PRO A 4 35.67 -116.40 62.50
CA PRO A 4 35.67 -117.86 62.51
C PRO A 4 35.23 -118.38 63.89
N VAL A 5 34.08 -119.05 63.95
CA VAL A 5 33.54 -119.59 65.20
C VAL A 5 34.13 -120.97 65.48
N ILE A 6 34.93 -121.05 66.55
CA ILE A 6 35.59 -122.27 67.00
C ILE A 6 34.70 -122.99 68.02
N PHE A 7 34.07 -124.09 67.60
CA PHE A 7 33.25 -124.92 68.49
C PHE A 7 34.12 -125.80 69.41
N LYS A 8 33.87 -125.75 70.72
CA LYS A 8 34.55 -126.62 71.68
C LYS A 8 33.99 -128.04 71.60
N THR A 9 34.88 -129.03 71.58
CA THR A 9 34.54 -130.46 71.63
C THR A 9 34.25 -130.92 73.06
N SER A 10 33.25 -131.79 73.19
CA SER A 10 32.88 -132.44 74.45
C SER A 10 33.82 -133.59 74.78
N VAL A 11 33.89 -133.95 76.07
CA VAL A 11 34.83 -134.95 76.63
C VAL A 11 34.56 -136.37 76.11
N PHE A 12 33.35 -136.63 75.61
CA PHE A 12 33.05 -137.76 74.73
C PHE A 12 32.79 -137.22 73.32
N GLY A 13 33.52 -137.74 72.33
CA GLY A 13 33.71 -137.16 70.99
C GLY A 13 32.45 -136.58 70.33
N GLY A 14 32.45 -135.25 70.16
CA GLY A 14 31.41 -134.49 69.47
C GLY A 14 31.52 -132.99 69.80
N PHE A 15 30.87 -132.12 69.02
CA PHE A 15 30.79 -130.69 69.35
C PHE A 15 29.76 -130.45 70.48
N GLN A 16 30.00 -129.44 71.32
CA GLN A 16 29.00 -129.04 72.33
C GLN A 16 27.71 -128.56 71.67
N LYS A 17 26.66 -129.40 71.76
CA LYS A 17 25.35 -129.16 71.12
C LYS A 17 24.75 -127.80 71.46
N SER A 18 24.93 -127.31 72.69
CA SER A 18 24.48 -125.98 73.13
C SER A 18 25.22 -124.84 72.40
N ALA A 19 26.53 -124.95 72.19
CA ALA A 19 27.31 -123.93 71.48
C ALA A 19 26.99 -123.90 69.97
N VAL A 20 26.75 -125.08 69.37
CA VAL A 20 26.33 -125.18 67.95
C VAL A 20 24.92 -124.63 67.76
N LEU A 21 23.96 -124.99 68.62
CA LEU A 21 22.60 -124.45 68.57
C LEU A 21 22.59 -122.93 68.81
N SER A 22 23.28 -122.43 69.83
CA SER A 22 23.38 -120.98 70.09
C SER A 22 23.97 -120.20 68.92
N TYR A 23 24.91 -120.78 68.16
CA TYR A 23 25.43 -120.15 66.95
C TYR A 23 24.43 -120.19 65.79
N ILE A 24 23.69 -121.30 65.62
CA ILE A 24 22.62 -121.39 64.62
C ILE A 24 21.50 -120.38 64.94
N ASP A 25 21.10 -120.26 66.21
CA ASP A 25 20.11 -119.30 66.67
C ASP A 25 20.59 -117.86 66.47
N GLN A 26 21.85 -117.56 66.77
CA GLN A 26 22.46 -116.25 66.53
C GLN A 26 22.57 -115.94 65.02
N LEU A 27 22.97 -116.90 64.19
CA LEU A 27 23.08 -116.73 62.73
C LEU A 27 21.70 -116.62 62.07
N ASN A 28 20.67 -117.27 62.62
CA ASN A 28 19.28 -117.07 62.24
C ASN A 28 18.77 -115.68 62.63
N ALA A 29 19.09 -115.20 63.85
CA ALA A 29 18.75 -113.86 64.30
C ALA A 29 19.45 -112.77 63.47
N ASP A 30 20.74 -112.92 63.18
CA ASP A 30 21.50 -112.02 62.31
C ASP A 30 20.96 -112.06 60.87
N SER A 31 20.57 -113.25 60.36
CA SER A 31 19.92 -113.37 59.04
C SER A 31 18.55 -112.71 58.99
N GLN A 32 17.74 -112.81 60.06
CA GLN A 32 16.46 -112.10 60.17
C GLN A 32 16.65 -110.59 60.26
N LYS A 33 17.66 -110.13 61.01
CA LYS A 33 18.01 -108.71 61.12
C LYS A 33 18.48 -108.14 59.78
N ILE A 34 19.38 -108.83 59.08
CA ILE A 34 19.86 -108.42 57.75
C ILE A 34 18.71 -108.40 56.73
N LYS A 35 17.78 -109.37 56.78
CA LYS A 35 16.56 -109.33 55.97
C LYS A 35 15.71 -108.09 56.29
N ALA A 36 15.40 -107.82 57.56
CA ALA A 36 14.63 -106.64 57.95
C ALA A 36 15.31 -105.31 57.53
N GLU A 37 16.64 -105.21 57.62
CA GLU A 37 17.40 -104.05 57.15
C GLU A 37 17.39 -103.89 55.62
N LEU A 38 17.38 -105.00 54.87
CA LEU A 38 17.24 -104.99 53.41
C LEU A 38 15.81 -104.65 52.98
N ASP A 39 14.80 -105.23 53.63
CA ASP A 39 13.38 -104.98 53.37
C ASP A 39 13.04 -103.50 53.64
N GLN A 40 13.57 -102.91 54.72
CA GLN A 40 13.46 -101.46 54.98
C GLN A 40 14.13 -100.61 53.90
N LYS A 41 15.31 -101.01 53.39
CA LYS A 41 15.99 -100.29 52.29
C LYS A 41 15.24 -100.40 50.97
N ILE A 42 14.65 -101.56 50.67
CA ILE A 42 13.80 -101.76 49.49
C ILE A 42 12.60 -100.83 49.58
N ALA A 43 11.85 -100.86 50.69
CA ALA A 43 10.68 -99.99 50.88
C ALA A 43 11.04 -98.48 50.80
N ALA A 44 12.19 -98.06 51.35
CA ALA A 44 12.66 -96.68 51.27
C ALA A 44 13.04 -96.26 49.84
N LEU A 45 13.68 -97.14 49.08
CA LEU A 45 14.02 -96.88 47.67
C LEU A 45 12.77 -96.89 46.77
N GLU A 46 11.82 -97.78 47.02
CA GLU A 46 10.53 -97.81 46.30
C GLU A 46 9.73 -96.53 46.55
N ALA A 47 9.70 -96.03 47.79
CA ALA A 47 9.09 -94.73 48.11
C ALA A 47 9.76 -93.58 47.36
N GLN A 48 11.11 -93.50 47.37
CA GLN A 48 11.85 -92.47 46.61
C GLN A 48 11.63 -92.56 45.10
N VAL A 49 11.55 -93.77 44.54
CA VAL A 49 11.25 -93.97 43.11
C VAL A 49 9.81 -93.58 42.77
N SER A 50 8.87 -93.75 43.69
CA SER A 50 7.49 -93.27 43.52
C SER A 50 7.43 -91.74 43.55
N GLU A 51 8.04 -91.11 44.55
CA GLU A 51 8.08 -89.65 44.71
C GLU A 51 8.77 -88.97 43.52
N LEU A 52 9.92 -89.50 43.07
CA LEU A 52 10.60 -88.99 41.88
C LEU A 52 9.79 -89.18 40.59
N LYS A 53 8.93 -90.19 40.50
CA LYS A 53 8.01 -90.36 39.35
C LYS A 53 6.85 -89.37 39.37
N GLU A 54 6.32 -89.02 40.53
CA GLU A 54 5.32 -87.95 40.67
C GLU A 54 5.91 -86.57 40.42
N GLN A 55 7.19 -86.35 40.75
CA GLN A 55 7.89 -85.09 40.47
C GLN A 55 8.32 -84.91 38.99
N ILE A 56 8.30 -85.97 38.18
CA ILE A 56 8.54 -85.86 36.73
C ILE A 56 7.22 -85.45 36.07
N PRO A 57 7.12 -84.22 35.50
CA PRO A 57 5.91 -83.82 34.80
C PRO A 57 5.64 -84.78 33.65
N SER A 58 4.37 -85.10 33.43
CA SER A 58 3.96 -86.06 32.41
C SER A 58 4.34 -85.56 31.01
N GLU A 59 4.48 -86.48 30.05
CA GLU A 59 4.73 -86.08 28.66
C GLU A 59 3.57 -85.24 28.08
N GLU A 60 2.36 -85.35 28.61
CA GLU A 60 1.23 -84.47 28.25
C GLU A 60 1.39 -83.04 28.82
N GLU A 61 1.88 -82.90 30.05
CA GLU A 61 2.20 -81.58 30.65
C GLU A 61 3.35 -80.90 29.90
N LYS A 62 4.38 -81.65 29.50
CA LYS A 62 5.45 -81.13 28.63
C LYS A 62 4.92 -80.72 27.26
N ALA A 63 4.09 -81.56 26.63
CA ALA A 63 3.53 -81.27 25.31
C ALA A 63 2.58 -80.06 25.32
N THR A 64 1.82 -79.86 26.39
CA THR A 64 0.95 -78.68 26.55
C THR A 64 1.77 -77.41 26.84
N ALA A 65 2.80 -77.48 27.68
CA ALA A 65 3.72 -76.36 27.91
C ALA A 65 4.43 -75.91 26.62
N VAL A 66 4.92 -76.86 25.80
CA VAL A 66 5.55 -76.56 24.49
C VAL A 66 4.56 -75.90 23.53
N LYS A 67 3.31 -76.36 23.46
CA LYS A 67 2.26 -75.71 22.64
C LYS A 67 1.99 -74.28 23.08
N GLN A 68 1.85 -74.03 24.39
CA GLN A 68 1.65 -72.69 24.93
C GLN A 68 2.85 -71.76 24.63
N GLN A 69 4.07 -72.28 24.71
CA GLN A 69 5.28 -71.54 24.36
C GLN A 69 5.32 -71.17 22.87
N GLU A 70 4.94 -72.09 21.98
CA GLU A 70 4.89 -71.83 20.53
C GLU A 70 3.78 -70.81 20.18
N GLU A 71 2.60 -70.89 20.81
CA GLU A 71 1.54 -69.88 20.69
C GLU A 71 1.98 -68.49 21.18
N GLN A 72 2.67 -68.41 22.32
CA GLN A 72 3.21 -67.14 22.80
C GLN A 72 4.28 -66.58 21.86
N ARG A 73 5.12 -67.45 21.29
CA ARG A 73 6.13 -67.07 20.30
C ARG A 73 5.50 -66.51 19.03
N GLN A 74 4.46 -67.14 18.50
CA GLN A 74 3.70 -66.65 17.34
C GLN A 74 3.07 -65.28 17.64
N LYS A 75 2.37 -65.12 18.76
CA LYS A 75 1.81 -63.82 19.19
C LYS A 75 2.88 -62.75 19.36
N SER A 76 4.06 -63.10 19.88
CA SER A 76 5.20 -62.18 20.01
C SER A 76 5.76 -61.75 18.65
N GLN A 77 5.79 -62.65 17.66
CA GLN A 77 6.17 -62.32 16.27
C GLN A 77 5.14 -61.38 15.62
N GLU A 78 3.85 -61.67 15.73
CA GLU A 78 2.76 -60.82 15.21
C GLU A 78 2.80 -59.41 15.82
N LEU A 79 3.01 -59.30 17.14
CA LEU A 79 3.15 -58.02 17.83
C LEU A 79 4.42 -57.27 17.41
N THR A 80 5.51 -57.98 17.13
CA THR A 80 6.76 -57.36 16.63
C THR A 80 6.54 -56.80 15.23
N GLU A 81 5.94 -57.57 14.30
CA GLU A 81 5.60 -57.08 12.97
C GLU A 81 4.64 -55.89 13.01
N LEU A 82 3.62 -55.93 13.86
CA LEU A 82 2.68 -54.83 14.02
C LEU A 82 3.39 -53.56 14.54
N THR A 83 4.29 -53.71 15.52
CA THR A 83 5.11 -52.61 16.05
C THR A 83 6.00 -52.01 14.96
N GLU A 84 6.62 -52.84 14.13
CA GLU A 84 7.47 -52.39 13.03
C GLU A 84 6.66 -51.65 11.94
N ARG A 85 5.47 -52.15 11.57
CA ARG A 85 4.54 -51.46 10.66
C ARG A 85 4.07 -50.12 11.23
N LEU A 86 3.73 -50.05 12.52
CA LEU A 86 3.33 -48.80 13.18
C LEU A 86 4.49 -47.79 13.23
N ASN A 87 5.72 -48.23 13.51
CA ASN A 87 6.91 -47.36 13.48
C ASN A 87 7.18 -46.81 12.07
N GLN A 88 7.02 -47.62 11.02
CA GLN A 88 7.12 -47.17 9.63
C GLN A 88 6.05 -46.13 9.28
N GLU A 89 4.82 -46.31 9.74
CA GLU A 89 3.72 -45.37 9.51
C GLU A 89 3.92 -44.05 10.28
N ILE A 90 4.38 -44.11 11.53
CA ILE A 90 4.78 -42.91 12.30
C ILE A 90 5.87 -42.14 11.57
N ALA A 91 6.90 -42.81 11.06
CA ALA A 91 7.97 -42.15 10.29
C ALA A 91 7.47 -41.50 9.00
N ARG A 92 6.51 -42.13 8.30
CA ARG A 92 5.83 -41.53 7.13
C ARG A 92 5.02 -40.30 7.51
N GLN A 93 4.22 -40.37 8.57
CA GLN A 93 3.39 -39.26 9.04
C GLN A 93 4.24 -38.08 9.53
N GLN A 94 5.34 -38.33 10.25
CA GLN A 94 6.31 -37.30 10.64
C GLN A 94 6.91 -36.59 9.41
N LYS A 95 7.26 -37.33 8.35
CA LYS A 95 7.73 -36.73 7.11
C LYS A 95 6.65 -35.87 6.44
N ILE A 96 5.42 -36.38 6.33
CA ILE A 96 4.29 -35.63 5.74
C ILE A 96 4.02 -34.34 6.53
N LEU A 97 4.10 -34.37 7.85
CA LEU A 97 3.96 -33.17 8.70
C LEU A 97 5.09 -32.16 8.43
N ALA A 98 6.34 -32.59 8.35
CA ALA A 98 7.47 -31.71 8.01
C ALA A 98 7.32 -31.07 6.61
N ASP A 99 6.97 -31.88 5.60
CA ASP A 99 6.73 -31.40 4.23
C ASP A 99 5.57 -30.37 4.21
N LYS A 100 4.53 -30.56 5.04
CA LYS A 100 3.38 -29.64 5.17
C LYS A 100 3.70 -28.37 5.95
N ASP A 101 4.50 -28.43 7.00
CA ASP A 101 4.96 -27.26 7.75
C ASP A 101 5.80 -26.33 6.85
N ASP A 102 6.66 -26.90 6.00
CA ASP A 102 7.44 -26.11 5.04
C ASP A 102 6.56 -25.53 3.91
N GLU A 103 5.54 -26.24 3.44
CA GLU A 103 4.52 -25.68 2.52
C GLU A 103 3.76 -24.51 3.18
N ILE A 104 3.34 -24.65 4.44
CA ILE A 104 2.66 -23.59 5.21
C ILE A 104 3.56 -22.35 5.37
N ARG A 105 4.86 -22.54 5.65
CA ARG A 105 5.84 -21.45 5.72
C ARG A 105 5.94 -20.70 4.39
N GLN A 106 6.11 -21.42 3.28
CA GLN A 106 6.21 -20.83 1.95
C GLN A 106 4.94 -20.07 1.54
N LEU A 107 3.76 -20.63 1.82
CA LEU A 107 2.48 -19.97 1.56
C LEU A 107 2.28 -18.72 2.42
N THR A 108 2.71 -18.77 3.68
CA THR A 108 2.65 -17.62 4.61
C THR A 108 3.56 -16.49 4.16
N GLU A 109 4.80 -16.79 3.74
CA GLU A 109 5.69 -15.79 3.14
C GLU A 109 5.12 -15.18 1.85
N ARG A 110 4.54 -16.01 0.98
CA ARG A 110 3.94 -15.55 -0.27
C ARG A 110 2.73 -14.65 0.00
N SER A 111 1.89 -15.02 0.97
CA SER A 111 0.75 -14.21 1.42
C SER A 111 1.22 -12.85 1.96
N ARG A 112 2.24 -12.83 2.82
CA ARG A 112 2.86 -11.58 3.33
C ARG A 112 3.42 -10.70 2.20
N LYS A 113 4.09 -11.29 1.20
CA LYS A 113 4.61 -10.56 0.03
C LYS A 113 3.47 -9.95 -0.81
N LEU A 114 2.38 -10.70 -1.03
CA LEU A 114 1.20 -10.22 -1.75
C LEU A 114 0.45 -9.12 -0.97
N GLN A 115 0.33 -9.24 0.35
CA GLN A 115 -0.27 -8.22 1.20
C GLN A 115 0.50 -6.90 1.13
N LEU A 116 1.83 -6.93 1.26
CA LEU A 116 2.68 -5.74 1.12
C LEU A 116 2.57 -5.11 -0.27
N GLN A 117 2.40 -5.90 -1.32
CA GLN A 117 2.14 -5.39 -2.67
C GLN A 117 0.76 -4.72 -2.76
N ALA A 118 -0.29 -5.34 -2.22
CA ALA A 118 -1.64 -4.76 -2.19
C ALA A 118 -1.69 -3.44 -1.40
N GLU A 119 -1.03 -3.36 -0.25
CA GLU A 119 -0.87 -2.14 0.55
C GLU A 119 -0.13 -1.05 -0.25
N ASN A 120 0.95 -1.39 -0.96
CA ASN A 120 1.69 -0.44 -1.81
C ASN A 120 0.85 0.08 -2.98
N HIS A 121 0.07 -0.79 -3.64
CA HIS A 121 -0.85 -0.40 -4.70
C HIS A 121 -2.01 0.47 -4.19
N SER A 122 -2.58 0.14 -3.01
CA SER A 122 -3.61 0.95 -2.35
C SER A 122 -3.11 2.35 -2.00
N PHE A 123 -1.92 2.44 -1.39
CA PHE A 123 -1.27 3.73 -1.08
C PHE A 123 -1.01 4.56 -2.34
N LYS A 124 -0.56 3.93 -3.43
CA LYS A 124 -0.38 4.61 -4.73
C LYS A 124 -1.70 5.11 -5.29
N ALA A 125 -2.77 4.30 -5.26
CA ALA A 125 -4.10 4.71 -5.71
C ALA A 125 -4.59 5.95 -4.95
N GLN A 126 -4.52 5.93 -3.60
CA GLN A 126 -4.86 7.08 -2.76
C GLN A 126 -4.06 8.34 -3.13
N LYS A 127 -2.77 8.20 -3.44
CA LYS A 127 -1.95 9.34 -3.89
C LYS A 127 -2.33 9.85 -5.28
N TYR A 128 -2.74 8.98 -6.20
CA TYR A 128 -3.31 9.42 -7.48
C TYR A 128 -4.66 10.12 -7.29
N ASP A 129 -5.53 9.64 -6.42
CA ASP A 129 -6.82 10.27 -6.11
C ASP A 129 -6.62 11.67 -5.47
N GLU A 130 -5.72 11.81 -4.48
CA GLU A 130 -5.34 13.10 -3.90
C GLU A 130 -4.84 14.09 -4.96
N ILE A 131 -4.00 13.63 -5.90
CA ILE A 131 -3.47 14.46 -6.99
C ILE A 131 -4.58 14.82 -7.98
N ALA A 132 -5.45 13.88 -8.34
CA ALA A 132 -6.58 14.11 -9.24
C ALA A 132 -7.56 15.14 -8.67
N MET A 133 -7.86 15.09 -7.36
CA MET A 133 -8.68 16.10 -6.68
C MET A 133 -8.04 17.50 -6.73
N ARG A 134 -6.72 17.61 -6.47
CA ARG A 134 -5.98 18.88 -6.55
C ARG A 134 -5.91 19.45 -7.96
N ILE A 135 -5.74 18.60 -8.97
CA ILE A 135 -5.80 19.01 -10.38
C ILE A 135 -7.22 19.47 -10.72
N GLY A 136 -8.24 18.77 -10.24
CA GLY A 136 -9.64 19.14 -10.38
C GLY A 136 -9.95 20.53 -9.82
N SER A 137 -9.51 20.83 -8.59
CA SER A 137 -9.70 22.16 -8.00
C SER A 137 -8.93 23.24 -8.77
N LEU A 138 -7.66 22.99 -9.12
CA LEU A 138 -6.84 23.94 -9.87
C LEU A 138 -7.42 24.25 -11.27
N ILE A 139 -8.04 23.27 -11.94
CA ILE A 139 -8.76 23.50 -13.21
C ILE A 139 -10.01 24.36 -12.99
N ILE A 140 -10.74 24.18 -11.88
CA ILE A 140 -11.91 25.00 -11.56
C ILE A 140 -11.46 26.44 -11.25
N ASP A 141 -10.44 26.63 -10.43
CA ASP A 141 -9.89 27.94 -10.07
C ASP A 141 -9.36 28.68 -11.30
N ALA A 142 -8.61 27.99 -12.18
CA ALA A 142 -8.11 28.55 -13.42
C ALA A 142 -9.24 28.95 -14.39
N LYS A 143 -10.33 28.17 -14.47
CA LYS A 143 -11.52 28.54 -15.25
C LYS A 143 -12.19 29.78 -14.68
N GLN A 144 -12.46 29.82 -13.38
CA GLN A 144 -13.06 30.99 -12.74
C GLN A 144 -12.20 32.25 -12.91
N GLN A 145 -10.86 32.11 -12.85
CA GLN A 145 -9.95 33.22 -13.07
C GLN A 145 -9.98 33.68 -14.54
N ALA A 146 -10.00 32.76 -15.51
CA ALA A 146 -10.14 33.08 -16.92
C ALA A 146 -11.48 33.79 -17.22
N ASP A 147 -12.59 33.29 -16.67
CA ASP A 147 -13.92 33.91 -16.82
C ASP A 147 -13.93 35.34 -16.25
N ARG A 148 -13.34 35.56 -15.06
CA ARG A 148 -13.19 36.91 -14.48
C ARG A 148 -12.34 37.84 -15.35
N ILE A 149 -11.23 37.35 -15.91
CA ILE A 149 -10.38 38.14 -16.82
C ILE A 149 -11.16 38.52 -18.09
N VAL A 150 -11.96 37.60 -18.63
CA VAL A 150 -12.79 37.84 -19.83
C VAL A 150 -13.91 38.85 -19.53
N GLU A 151 -14.60 38.75 -18.41
CA GLU A 151 -15.62 39.74 -18.04
C GLU A 151 -15.00 41.11 -17.73
N GLN A 152 -13.90 41.18 -16.98
CA GLN A 152 -13.18 42.45 -16.76
C GLN A 152 -12.76 43.11 -18.07
N ALA A 153 -12.20 42.34 -19.01
CA ALA A 153 -11.81 42.87 -20.32
C ALA A 153 -13.01 43.36 -21.15
N LYS A 154 -14.20 42.73 -21.01
CA LYS A 154 -15.45 43.22 -21.63
C LYS A 154 -15.95 44.50 -20.97
N GLU A 155 -15.88 44.61 -19.64
CA GLU A 155 -16.26 45.82 -18.89
C GLU A 155 -15.34 46.99 -19.24
N ASP A 156 -14.03 46.77 -19.22
CA ASP A 156 -13.02 47.77 -19.61
C ASP A 156 -13.23 48.22 -21.07
N ALA A 157 -13.47 47.29 -22.00
CA ALA A 157 -13.75 47.63 -23.40
C ALA A 157 -15.06 48.44 -23.56
N ARG A 158 -16.11 48.12 -22.79
CA ARG A 158 -17.35 48.91 -22.76
C ARG A 158 -17.13 50.30 -22.17
N ALA A 159 -16.37 50.41 -21.09
CA ALA A 159 -16.03 51.67 -20.44
C ALA A 159 -15.24 52.59 -21.39
N VAL A 160 -14.21 52.05 -22.07
CA VAL A 160 -13.44 52.77 -23.10
C VAL A 160 -14.33 53.18 -24.27
N THR A 161 -15.21 52.29 -24.76
CA THR A 161 -16.12 52.62 -25.88
C THR A 161 -17.04 53.77 -25.49
N LYS A 162 -17.67 53.71 -24.32
CA LYS A 162 -18.53 54.78 -23.79
C LYS A 162 -17.77 56.09 -23.60
N GLU A 163 -16.55 56.04 -23.08
CA GLU A 163 -15.69 57.23 -22.93
C GLU A 163 -15.36 57.86 -24.30
N LYS A 164 -15.11 57.04 -25.33
CA LYS A 164 -14.88 57.52 -26.70
C LYS A 164 -16.15 58.14 -27.29
N GLU A 165 -17.32 57.55 -27.08
CA GLU A 165 -18.61 58.11 -27.49
C GLU A 165 -18.88 59.46 -26.81
N GLU A 166 -18.73 59.54 -25.48
CA GLU A 166 -18.90 60.79 -24.72
C GLU A 166 -17.91 61.89 -25.18
N ARG A 167 -16.65 61.52 -25.49
CA ARG A 167 -15.66 62.44 -26.07
C ARG A 167 -16.05 62.90 -27.48
N LEU A 168 -16.59 62.01 -28.33
CA LEU A 168 -17.04 62.35 -29.69
C LEU A 168 -18.26 63.28 -29.66
N VAL A 169 -19.21 63.06 -28.74
CA VAL A 169 -20.36 63.95 -28.55
C VAL A 169 -19.90 65.36 -28.18
N LYS A 170 -19.03 65.49 -27.17
CA LYS A 170 -18.45 66.80 -26.79
C LYS A 170 -17.69 67.47 -27.93
N MET A 171 -16.85 66.72 -28.65
CA MET A 171 -16.11 67.25 -29.80
C MET A 171 -17.05 67.75 -30.92
N ASN A 172 -18.20 67.09 -31.10
CA ASN A 172 -19.21 67.54 -32.06
C ASN A 172 -19.98 68.79 -31.56
N GLU A 173 -20.27 68.89 -30.26
CA GLU A 173 -20.81 70.12 -29.65
C GLU A 173 -19.84 71.29 -29.78
N ASP A 174 -18.56 71.09 -29.45
CA ASP A 174 -17.48 72.08 -29.61
C ASP A 174 -17.33 72.51 -31.08
N PHE A 175 -17.42 71.57 -32.04
CA PHE A 175 -17.37 71.87 -33.46
C PHE A 175 -18.58 72.68 -33.95
N LEU A 176 -19.78 72.40 -33.44
CA LEU A 176 -20.98 73.18 -33.73
C LEU A 176 -20.89 74.60 -33.17
N GLN A 177 -20.37 74.77 -31.94
CA GLN A 177 -20.10 76.09 -31.36
C GLN A 177 -19.04 76.84 -32.17
N PHE A 178 -17.93 76.19 -32.53
CA PHE A 178 -16.90 76.79 -33.37
C PHE A 178 -17.46 77.26 -34.72
N LYS A 179 -18.31 76.45 -35.37
CA LYS A 179 -18.99 76.84 -36.61
C LYS A 179 -19.88 78.07 -36.40
N GLN A 180 -20.68 78.10 -35.34
CA GLN A 180 -21.52 79.27 -35.01
C GLN A 180 -20.66 80.53 -34.80
N ASN A 181 -19.54 80.42 -34.10
CA ASN A 181 -18.61 81.54 -33.89
C ASN A 181 -17.99 82.02 -35.22
N VAL A 182 -17.68 81.12 -36.15
CA VAL A 182 -17.19 81.48 -37.50
C VAL A 182 -18.27 82.14 -38.35
N ASP A 183 -19.52 81.67 -38.30
CA ASP A 183 -20.66 82.29 -38.99
C ASP A 183 -20.99 83.69 -38.40
N GLN A 184 -20.85 83.86 -37.08
CA GLN A 184 -20.94 85.18 -36.40
C GLN A 184 -19.81 86.12 -36.86
N LEU A 185 -18.54 85.70 -36.77
CA LEU A 185 -17.39 86.47 -37.25
C LEU A 185 -17.52 86.86 -38.73
N ARG A 186 -18.06 85.97 -39.57
CA ARG A 186 -18.35 86.26 -40.98
C ARG A 186 -19.43 87.33 -41.15
N THR A 187 -20.43 87.33 -40.27
CA THR A 187 -21.51 88.33 -40.26
C THR A 187 -20.99 89.68 -39.79
N GLU A 188 -20.22 89.73 -38.69
CA GLU A 188 -19.54 90.93 -38.20
C GLU A 188 -18.55 91.51 -39.24
N LEU A 189 -17.77 90.65 -39.92
CA LEU A 189 -16.90 91.06 -41.02
C LEU A 189 -17.68 91.64 -42.21
N ARG A 190 -18.88 91.10 -42.49
CA ARG A 190 -19.76 91.64 -43.53
C ARG A 190 -20.35 92.98 -43.13
N GLU A 191 -20.87 93.10 -41.92
CA GLU A 191 -21.42 94.36 -41.38
C GLU A 191 -20.36 95.45 -41.31
N THR A 192 -19.13 95.12 -40.89
CA THR A 192 -18.02 96.08 -40.88
C THR A 192 -17.58 96.49 -42.28
N LEU A 193 -17.60 95.58 -43.27
CA LEU A 193 -17.38 95.90 -44.68
C LEU A 193 -18.50 96.78 -45.27
N GLU A 194 -19.77 96.48 -45.00
CA GLU A 194 -20.92 97.30 -45.43
C GLU A 194 -20.91 98.69 -44.74
N LEU A 195 -20.44 98.76 -43.49
CA LEU A 195 -20.20 100.03 -42.79
C LEU A 195 -19.00 100.80 -43.35
N LEU A 196 -17.96 100.10 -43.82
CA LEU A 196 -16.82 100.71 -44.51
C LEU A 196 -17.24 101.25 -45.89
N ASP A 197 -17.98 100.47 -46.66
CA ASP A 197 -18.51 100.82 -47.98
C ASP A 197 -19.51 101.98 -47.91
N SER A 198 -20.40 102.00 -46.92
CA SER A 198 -21.29 103.14 -46.69
C SER A 198 -20.55 104.41 -46.24
N LYS A 199 -19.42 104.29 -45.52
CA LYS A 199 -18.53 105.43 -45.22
C LYS A 199 -17.78 105.90 -46.46
N LEU A 200 -17.26 105.00 -47.28
CA LEU A 200 -16.59 105.32 -48.55
C LEU A 200 -17.57 105.96 -49.54
N SER A 201 -18.81 105.46 -49.63
CA SER A 201 -19.88 106.05 -50.43
C SER A 201 -20.27 107.44 -49.93
N LYS A 202 -20.31 107.67 -48.61
CA LYS A 202 -20.52 109.01 -48.04
C LYS A 202 -19.34 109.95 -48.31
N LEU A 203 -18.10 109.49 -48.26
CA LEU A 203 -16.91 110.27 -48.64
C LEU A 203 -16.91 110.60 -50.14
N GLY A 204 -17.31 109.64 -50.99
CA GLY A 204 -17.55 109.86 -52.41
C GLY A 204 -18.60 110.94 -52.64
N ALA A 205 -19.80 110.78 -52.07
CA ALA A 205 -20.89 111.76 -52.17
C ALA A 205 -20.50 113.15 -51.64
N ALA A 206 -19.74 113.21 -50.54
CA ALA A 206 -19.19 114.45 -50.02
C ALA A 206 -18.21 115.09 -51.02
N SER A 207 -17.30 114.32 -51.62
CA SER A 207 -16.36 114.84 -52.64
C SER A 207 -17.08 115.36 -53.91
N TRP A 208 -18.22 114.78 -54.28
CA TRP A 208 -19.07 115.30 -55.36
C TRP A 208 -19.77 116.61 -54.97
N GLN A 209 -20.20 116.77 -53.71
CA GLN A 209 -20.78 118.03 -53.22
C GLN A 209 -19.73 119.13 -53.02
N GLU A 210 -18.51 118.79 -52.59
CA GLU A 210 -17.36 119.71 -52.50
C GLU A 210 -16.97 120.22 -53.90
N SER A 211 -16.95 119.32 -54.89
CA SER A 211 -16.63 119.66 -56.29
C SER A 211 -17.67 120.61 -56.91
N GLN A 212 -18.97 120.37 -56.68
CA GLN A 212 -20.02 121.29 -57.16
C GLN A 212 -20.07 122.64 -56.44
N LYS A 213 -19.50 122.77 -55.23
CA LYS A 213 -19.36 124.07 -54.56
C LYS A 213 -18.22 124.89 -55.16
N ASN A 214 -17.06 124.28 -55.42
CA ASN A 214 -15.89 125.00 -55.93
C ASN A 214 -16.06 125.49 -57.39
N GLU A 215 -16.89 124.85 -58.23
CA GLU A 215 -17.18 125.37 -59.58
C GLU A 215 -18.16 126.57 -59.61
N ALA A 216 -18.81 126.92 -58.49
CA ALA A 216 -19.83 127.96 -58.43
C ALA A 216 -19.32 129.35 -57.99
N GLU A 217 -18.14 129.46 -57.38
CA GLU A 217 -17.65 130.72 -56.78
C GLU A 217 -16.60 131.49 -57.63
N GLU A 218 -16.12 130.93 -58.75
CA GLU A 218 -15.04 131.54 -59.56
C GLU A 218 -15.46 132.28 -60.86
N LYS A 219 -16.66 132.90 -60.95
CA LYS A 219 -16.98 133.82 -62.09
C LYS A 219 -17.67 135.14 -61.71
N HIS A 220 -16.87 136.20 -61.77
CA HIS A 220 -17.21 137.65 -61.74
C HIS A 220 -17.62 138.21 -60.35
N THR A 221 -17.03 139.32 -59.85
CA THR A 221 -16.73 140.57 -60.59
C THR A 221 -15.53 141.38 -60.02
N PHE A 222 -14.83 142.09 -60.91
CA PHE A 222 -13.68 143.01 -60.71
C PHE A 222 -14.15 144.40 -60.19
N ALA A 223 -13.38 145.34 -59.62
CA ALA A 223 -11.92 145.58 -59.41
C ALA A 223 -11.74 146.29 -58.03
N PRO A 224 -10.83 147.27 -57.71
CA PRO A 224 -9.67 147.90 -58.39
C PRO A 224 -8.29 147.50 -57.77
N PHE A 225 -7.18 147.49 -58.53
CA PHE A 225 -6.13 148.56 -58.61
C PHE A 225 -5.69 149.16 -57.24
N HIS A 226 -4.40 149.31 -56.89
CA HIS A 226 -3.11 149.09 -57.58
C HIS A 226 -1.98 149.06 -56.52
N LEU A 227 -0.82 148.48 -56.82
CA LEU A 227 0.45 149.07 -56.37
C LEU A 227 1.51 148.99 -57.49
N ASP A 228 2.30 150.05 -57.62
CA ASP A 228 3.16 150.36 -58.76
C ASP A 228 4.63 150.21 -58.40
N GLN A 229 5.39 149.43 -59.18
CA GLN A 229 6.79 149.73 -59.53
C GLN A 229 7.11 149.25 -60.96
N ASN A 230 6.77 150.10 -61.92
CA ASN A 230 7.53 150.44 -63.13
C ASN A 230 9.09 150.18 -63.03
N PHE A 231 9.86 149.94 -64.11
CA PHE A 231 9.70 150.35 -65.53
C PHE A 231 10.69 149.60 -66.48
N ARG A 232 10.32 149.52 -67.78
CA ARG A 232 11.18 149.57 -69.02
C ARG A 232 12.07 148.35 -69.38
N SER A 233 12.28 148.01 -70.67
CA SER A 233 11.83 148.65 -71.94
C SER A 233 11.97 147.75 -73.19
N ASN A 234 11.05 147.96 -74.15
CA ASN A 234 11.16 147.94 -75.62
C ASN A 234 11.83 146.75 -76.36
N LEU A 235 11.11 146.18 -77.34
CA LEU A 235 11.21 146.49 -78.79
C LEU A 235 9.96 145.89 -79.50
N GLU A 236 9.15 146.66 -80.24
CA GLU A 236 9.22 146.90 -81.70
C GLU A 236 8.86 145.65 -82.56
N ARG A 237 7.92 145.68 -83.52
CA ARG A 237 7.20 146.77 -84.21
C ARG A 237 5.72 146.45 -84.46
#